data_AF-A0A3P5WDX7-F1
#
_entry.id   AF-A0A3P5WDX7-F1
#
_cell.length_a   1.000
_cell.length_b   1.000
_cell.length_c   1.000
_cell.angle_alpha   90.00
_cell.angle_beta   90.00
_cell.angle_gamma   90.00
#
_symmetry.space_group_name_H-M   'P 1'
#
loop_
_entity.id
_entity.type
_entity.pdbx_description
1 polymer ?
#
loop_
_entity_poly.entity_id
_entity_poly.type
_entity_poly.pdbx_seq_one_letter_code
_entity_poly.pdbx_strand_id
1 'polypeptide(L)'
;MKFFIDTANFEEIKEAHSWGILSGVTTNPSLVAKEDVPFHERLREIAALVPGSVSAEVIALDAKGMIEEGRELAKIAPNITVKLPMTPEGLKACSVFRNEGIKTNVTLIFSANQALLAARAGATYVSPFLGRLDDIGQDGINLIGTIADIFTIHDMDTEIIAASIRSPQHITDAALQGAHIATTPFKVLTQLFKHPLTDKGIEAFLADWETRKNK
;
A
#
# COMPACT_ATOMS: atom_id res chain seq x y z
N MET A 1 -8.50 -8.50 3.89
CA MET A 1 -7.68 -7.36 3.43
C MET A 1 -6.23 -7.55 3.90
N LYS A 2 -5.26 -7.27 3.04
CA LYS A 2 -3.82 -7.26 3.33
C LYS A 2 -3.38 -5.90 3.89
N PHE A 3 -2.30 -5.85 4.67
CA PHE A 3 -1.74 -4.59 5.20
C PHE A 3 -0.38 -4.31 4.60
N PHE A 4 -0.23 -3.14 3.97
CA PHE A 4 1.06 -2.57 3.60
C PHE A 4 1.38 -1.38 4.50
N ILE A 5 2.67 -1.15 4.74
CA ILE A 5 3.14 0.06 5.41
C ILE A 5 3.62 1.09 4.38
N ASP A 6 3.22 2.35 4.54
CA ASP A 6 3.59 3.47 3.66
C ASP A 6 4.69 4.31 4.32
N THR A 7 5.93 3.83 4.22
CA THR A 7 7.12 4.49 4.77
C THR A 7 8.38 4.02 4.05
N ALA A 8 9.44 4.81 4.13
CA ALA A 8 10.80 4.43 3.76
C ALA A 8 11.72 4.26 4.99
N ASN A 9 11.20 4.52 6.19
CA ASN A 9 11.94 4.37 7.42
C ASN A 9 12.10 2.89 7.77
N PHE A 10 13.33 2.42 7.79
CA PHE A 10 13.60 0.99 7.94
C PHE A 10 13.27 0.45 9.34
N GLU A 11 13.41 1.26 10.39
CA GLU A 11 13.06 0.83 11.75
C GLU A 11 11.55 0.68 11.92
N GLU A 12 10.75 1.61 11.37
CA GLU A 12 9.27 1.47 11.33
C GLU A 12 8.86 0.19 10.59
N ILE A 13 9.51 -0.11 9.45
CA ILE A 13 9.22 -1.32 8.66
C ILE A 13 9.58 -2.57 9.46
N LYS A 14 10.74 -2.58 10.13
CA LYS A 14 11.21 -3.71 10.94
C LYS A 14 10.30 -3.96 12.13
N GLU A 15 9.89 -2.91 12.83
CA GLU A 15 8.94 -3.01 13.93
C GLU A 15 7.60 -3.56 13.44
N ALA A 16 7.02 -2.96 12.40
CA ALA A 16 5.74 -3.41 11.87
C ALA A 16 5.79 -4.83 11.27
N HIS A 17 6.91 -5.21 10.66
CA HIS A 17 7.14 -6.57 10.17
C HIS A 17 7.18 -7.59 11.33
N SER A 18 7.78 -7.21 12.47
CA SER A 18 7.87 -8.07 13.66
C SER A 18 6.49 -8.43 14.25
N TRP A 19 5.46 -7.63 13.98
CA TRP A 19 4.09 -7.93 14.39
C TRP A 19 3.43 -9.03 13.56
N GLY A 20 4.02 -9.44 12.43
CA GLY A 20 3.51 -10.52 11.57
C GLY A 20 2.29 -10.14 10.71
N ILE A 21 1.97 -8.84 10.61
CA ILE A 21 0.78 -8.36 9.88
C ILE A 21 1.07 -7.83 8.48
N LEU A 22 2.34 -7.50 8.18
CA LEU A 22 2.70 -6.87 6.92
C LEU A 22 2.70 -7.88 5.77
N SER A 23 2.00 -7.51 4.69
CA SER A 23 1.99 -8.20 3.41
C SER A 23 2.80 -7.46 2.33
N GLY A 24 3.37 -6.30 2.64
CA GLY A 24 4.13 -5.48 1.71
C GLY A 24 4.44 -4.08 2.24
N VAL A 25 5.09 -3.28 1.39
CA VAL A 25 5.52 -1.90 1.67
C VAL A 25 5.21 -1.04 0.44
N THR A 26 4.70 0.17 0.63
CA THR A 26 4.69 1.19 -0.41
C THR A 26 5.71 2.28 -0.10
N THR A 27 6.52 2.62 -1.10
CA THR A 27 7.41 3.78 -1.05
C THR A 27 7.00 4.81 -2.09
N ASN A 28 7.58 5.99 -1.98
CA ASN A 28 7.57 7.01 -3.02
C ASN A 28 8.85 7.88 -2.88
N PRO A 29 9.22 8.67 -3.89
CA PRO A 29 10.46 9.43 -3.86
C PRO A 29 10.52 10.42 -2.68
N SER A 30 9.39 11.01 -2.29
CA SER A 30 9.31 11.93 -1.16
C SER A 30 9.53 11.27 0.20
N LEU A 31 9.17 10.00 0.35
CA LEU A 31 9.43 9.23 1.57
C LEU A 31 10.91 8.88 1.67
N VAL A 32 11.51 8.41 0.57
CA VAL A 32 12.94 8.04 0.60
C VAL A 32 13.85 9.26 0.67
N ALA A 33 13.45 10.41 0.10
CA ALA A 33 14.21 11.66 0.23
C ALA A 33 14.34 12.17 1.68
N LYS A 34 13.56 11.64 2.63
CA LYS A 34 13.70 11.94 4.06
C LYS A 34 14.75 11.05 4.75
N GLU A 35 15.20 10.01 4.07
CA GLU A 35 16.17 9.04 4.58
C GLU A 35 17.55 9.34 3.97
N ASP A 36 18.60 9.29 4.78
CA ASP A 36 19.98 9.54 4.34
C ASP A 36 20.63 8.26 3.76
N VAL A 37 19.93 7.62 2.80
CA VAL A 37 20.35 6.34 2.18
C VAL A 37 20.03 6.35 0.68
N PRO A 38 20.91 5.84 -0.19
CA PRO A 38 20.61 5.70 -1.62
C PRO A 38 19.33 4.90 -1.87
N PHE A 39 18.47 5.40 -2.77
CA PHE A 39 17.15 4.82 -3.04
C PHE A 39 17.17 3.32 -3.33
N HIS A 40 18.11 2.86 -4.17
CA HIS A 40 18.21 1.45 -4.56
C HIS A 40 18.70 0.55 -3.43
N GLU A 41 19.56 1.08 -2.55
CA GLU A 41 20.03 0.36 -1.37
C GLU A 41 18.89 0.19 -0.36
N ARG A 42 18.16 1.27 -0.07
CA ARG A 42 16.98 1.21 0.80
C ARG A 42 15.94 0.22 0.28
N LEU A 43 15.65 0.22 -1.03
CA LEU A 43 14.72 -0.76 -1.62
C LEU A 43 15.21 -2.20 -1.44
N ARG A 44 16.52 -2.45 -1.57
CA ARG A 44 17.12 -3.77 -1.38
C ARG A 44 16.97 -4.26 0.06
N GLU A 45 17.23 -3.39 1.03
CA GLU A 45 17.05 -3.69 2.46
C GLU A 45 15.58 -4.04 2.77
N ILE A 46 14.65 -3.21 2.31
CA ILE A 46 13.21 -3.41 2.53
C ILE A 46 12.75 -4.72 1.88
N ALA A 47 13.16 -4.97 0.63
CA ALA A 47 12.78 -6.17 -0.11
C ALA A 47 13.36 -7.45 0.49
N ALA A 48 14.54 -7.39 1.11
CA ALA A 48 15.13 -8.51 1.83
C ALA A 48 14.41 -8.82 3.16
N LEU A 49 13.92 -7.78 3.84
CA LEU A 49 13.20 -7.92 5.11
C LEU A 49 11.75 -8.37 4.93
N VAL A 50 11.02 -7.75 3.99
CA VAL A 50 9.59 -8.01 3.76
C VAL A 50 9.42 -8.83 2.49
N PRO A 51 9.08 -10.13 2.57
CA PRO A 51 8.96 -10.99 1.38
C PRO A 51 7.78 -10.62 0.48
N GLY A 52 6.84 -9.84 1.01
CA GLY A 52 5.71 -9.29 0.28
C GLY A 52 6.09 -8.21 -0.74
N SER A 53 5.09 -7.64 -1.40
CA SER A 53 5.27 -6.65 -2.46
C SER A 53 5.92 -5.37 -1.93
N VAL A 54 6.97 -4.86 -2.59
CA VAL A 54 7.59 -3.56 -2.31
C VAL A 54 7.38 -2.62 -3.50
N SER A 55 6.49 -1.64 -3.37
CA SER A 55 6.25 -0.67 -4.44
C SER A 55 7.38 0.37 -4.51
N ALA A 56 8.04 0.47 -5.65
CA ALA A 56 9.10 1.43 -5.95
C ALA A 56 8.70 2.28 -7.16
N GLU A 57 8.73 3.61 -7.02
CA GLU A 57 8.21 4.56 -8.02
C GLU A 57 9.30 5.01 -9.00
N VAL A 58 8.93 5.06 -10.28
CA VAL A 58 9.74 5.70 -11.33
C VAL A 58 9.67 7.22 -11.21
N ILE A 59 10.67 7.92 -11.75
CA ILE A 59 10.77 9.38 -11.75
C ILE A 59 10.50 9.95 -13.15
N ALA A 60 10.87 9.23 -14.21
CA ALA A 60 10.62 9.62 -15.58
C ALA A 60 9.13 9.90 -15.87
N LEU A 61 8.88 10.80 -16.82
CA LEU A 61 7.53 11.24 -17.20
C LEU A 61 7.06 10.70 -18.55
N ASP A 62 7.98 10.28 -19.42
CA ASP A 62 7.67 9.63 -20.69
C ASP A 62 7.76 8.10 -20.60
N ALA A 63 7.05 7.39 -21.48
CA ALA A 63 6.97 5.94 -21.39
C ALA A 63 8.34 5.26 -21.55
N LYS A 64 9.23 5.79 -22.39
CA LYS A 64 10.55 5.18 -22.62
C LYS A 64 11.38 5.24 -21.35
N GLY A 65 11.44 6.41 -20.71
CA GLY A 65 12.14 6.58 -19.44
C GLY A 65 11.53 5.71 -18.33
N MET A 66 10.20 5.68 -18.20
CA MET A 66 9.55 4.83 -17.19
C MET A 66 9.82 3.34 -17.39
N ILE A 67 9.88 2.87 -18.64
CA ILE A 67 10.20 1.48 -18.97
C ILE A 67 11.65 1.16 -18.57
N GLU A 68 12.60 2.03 -18.92
CA GLU A 68 14.01 1.85 -18.58
C GLU A 68 14.22 1.83 -17.05
N GLU A 69 13.73 2.84 -16.35
CA GLU A 69 13.82 2.93 -14.89
C GLU A 69 13.12 1.75 -14.21
N GLY A 70 11.90 1.39 -14.63
CA GLY A 70 11.16 0.30 -14.03
C GLY A 70 11.82 -1.07 -14.20
N ARG A 71 12.53 -1.32 -15.32
CA ARG A 71 13.34 -2.54 -15.49
C ARG A 71 14.53 -2.57 -14.54
N GLU A 72 15.19 -1.43 -14.29
CA GLU A 72 16.27 -1.37 -13.31
C GLU A 72 15.76 -1.61 -11.88
N LEU A 73 14.59 -1.04 -11.53
CA LEU A 73 13.94 -1.30 -10.24
C LEU A 73 13.58 -2.78 -10.07
N ALA A 74 12.98 -3.41 -11.09
CA ALA A 74 12.58 -4.82 -11.04
C ALA A 74 13.77 -5.78 -10.87
N LYS A 75 14.99 -5.39 -11.26
CA LYS A 75 16.22 -6.18 -11.03
C LYS A 75 16.70 -6.18 -9.58
N ILE A 76 16.24 -5.25 -8.74
CA ILE A 76 16.72 -5.13 -7.36
C ILE A 76 16.35 -6.39 -6.55
N ALA A 77 15.09 -6.83 -6.65
CA ALA A 77 14.56 -8.00 -5.98
C ALA A 77 13.26 -8.49 -6.66
N PRO A 78 12.93 -9.80 -6.60
CA PRO A 78 11.78 -10.38 -7.31
C PRO A 78 10.40 -9.91 -6.79
N ASN A 79 10.34 -9.34 -5.60
CA ASN A 79 9.14 -8.80 -4.97
C ASN A 79 8.98 -7.28 -5.18
N ILE A 80 9.84 -6.65 -5.98
CA ILE A 80 9.64 -5.26 -6.39
C ILE A 80 8.41 -5.17 -7.31
N THR A 81 7.58 -4.17 -7.03
CA THR A 81 6.46 -3.76 -7.88
C THR A 81 6.73 -2.35 -8.37
N VAL A 82 6.78 -2.16 -9.69
CA VAL A 82 7.05 -0.86 -10.30
C VAL A 82 5.82 0.03 -10.18
N LYS A 83 5.97 1.16 -9.51
CA LYS A 83 4.89 2.11 -9.28
C LYS A 83 4.91 3.19 -10.36
N LEU A 84 3.77 3.37 -11.02
CA LEU A 84 3.61 4.22 -12.20
C LEU A 84 2.50 5.24 -11.96
N PRO A 85 2.66 6.52 -12.35
CA PRO A 85 1.58 7.49 -12.24
C PRO A 85 0.47 7.19 -13.25
N MET A 86 -0.78 7.51 -12.89
CA MET A 86 -1.93 7.48 -13.79
C MET A 86 -1.80 8.56 -14.89
N THR A 87 -1.13 8.22 -15.98
CA THR A 87 -1.00 9.03 -17.19
C THR A 87 -1.01 8.14 -18.44
N PRO A 88 -1.28 8.68 -19.65
CA PRO A 88 -1.16 7.88 -20.87
C PRO A 88 0.21 7.20 -21.04
N GLU A 89 1.30 7.90 -20.72
CA GLU A 89 2.65 7.34 -20.76
C GLU A 89 2.87 6.25 -19.70
N GLY A 90 2.35 6.45 -18.48
CA GLY A 90 2.36 5.45 -17.42
C GLY A 90 1.58 4.19 -17.80
N LEU A 91 0.43 4.32 -18.47
CA LEU A 91 -0.34 3.17 -18.95
C LEU A 91 0.35 2.42 -20.11
N LYS A 92 1.08 3.12 -20.99
CA LYS A 92 1.94 2.48 -21.99
C LYS A 92 3.03 1.64 -21.31
N ALA A 93 3.71 2.20 -20.31
CA ALA A 93 4.72 1.47 -19.54
C ALA A 93 4.11 0.27 -18.79
N CYS A 94 2.93 0.45 -18.19
CA CYS A 94 2.19 -0.61 -17.51
C CYS A 94 1.91 -1.81 -18.44
N SER A 95 1.44 -1.54 -19.66
CA SER A 95 1.18 -2.58 -20.67
C SER A 95 2.44 -3.32 -21.09
N VAL A 96 3.58 -2.62 -21.23
CA VAL A 96 4.88 -3.25 -21.49
C VAL A 96 5.28 -4.18 -20.35
N PHE A 97 5.20 -3.71 -19.10
CA PHE A 97 5.54 -4.51 -17.92
C PHE A 97 4.64 -5.72 -17.73
N ARG A 98 3.35 -5.61 -18.05
CA ARG A 98 2.44 -6.76 -18.05
C ARG A 98 2.94 -7.88 -18.97
N ASN A 99 3.40 -7.55 -20.17
CA ASN A 99 3.94 -8.53 -21.12
C ASN A 99 5.30 -9.10 -20.68
N GLU A 100 6.05 -8.36 -19.87
CA GLU A 100 7.33 -8.78 -19.29
C GLU A 100 7.18 -9.55 -17.96
N GLY A 101 5.96 -9.68 -17.44
CA GLY A 101 5.71 -10.30 -16.13
C GLY A 101 6.18 -9.45 -14.94
N ILE A 102 6.44 -8.17 -15.15
CA ILE A 102 6.82 -7.22 -14.09
C ILE A 102 5.56 -6.67 -13.45
N LYS A 103 5.44 -6.83 -12.12
CA LYS A 103 4.29 -6.33 -11.35
C LYS A 103 4.28 -4.81 -11.32
N THR A 104 3.09 -4.23 -11.45
CA THR A 104 2.90 -2.78 -11.47
C THR A 104 1.86 -2.30 -10.47
N ASN A 105 2.10 -1.13 -9.88
CA ASN A 105 1.15 -0.41 -9.05
C ASN A 105 0.85 0.96 -9.67
N VAL A 106 -0.34 1.15 -10.22
CA VAL A 106 -0.71 2.43 -10.81
C VAL A 106 -1.27 3.36 -9.72
N THR A 107 -0.56 4.47 -9.49
CA THR A 107 -0.82 5.43 -8.40
C THR A 107 -1.48 6.72 -8.90
N LEU A 108 -1.85 7.61 -7.98
CA LEU A 108 -2.52 8.88 -8.27
C LEU A 108 -3.88 8.70 -8.98
N ILE A 109 -4.64 7.71 -8.52
CA ILE A 109 -5.99 7.44 -9.01
C ILE A 109 -7.00 8.19 -8.14
N PHE A 110 -7.91 8.92 -8.78
CA PHE A 110 -8.93 9.74 -8.13
C PHE A 110 -10.33 9.53 -8.71
N SER A 111 -10.49 8.57 -9.63
CA SER A 111 -11.78 8.23 -10.24
C SER A 111 -11.84 6.77 -10.66
N ALA A 112 -13.05 6.22 -10.75
CA ALA A 112 -13.26 4.83 -11.15
C ALA A 112 -12.79 4.56 -12.59
N ASN A 113 -12.98 5.53 -13.50
CA ASN A 113 -12.51 5.42 -14.88
C ASN A 113 -10.98 5.30 -14.97
N GLN A 114 -10.24 6.02 -14.12
CA GLN A 114 -8.79 5.87 -14.04
C GLN A 114 -8.41 4.46 -13.55
N ALA A 115 -9.06 3.96 -12.50
CA ALA A 115 -8.82 2.58 -12.03
C ALA A 115 -9.10 1.54 -13.13
N LEU A 116 -10.21 1.71 -13.86
CA LEU A 116 -10.59 0.84 -14.97
C LEU A 116 -9.54 0.86 -16.10
N LEU A 117 -9.04 2.04 -16.47
CA LEU A 117 -7.97 2.18 -17.47
C LEU A 117 -6.67 1.48 -17.01
N ALA A 118 -6.28 1.65 -15.75
CA ALA A 118 -5.11 0.97 -15.19
C ALA A 118 -5.26 -0.56 -15.19
N ALA A 119 -6.40 -1.08 -14.75
CA ALA A 119 -6.68 -2.51 -14.76
C ALA A 119 -6.63 -3.07 -16.20
N ARG A 120 -7.23 -2.37 -17.17
CA ARG A 120 -7.19 -2.76 -18.59
C ARG A 120 -5.79 -2.69 -19.21
N ALA A 121 -4.91 -1.83 -18.71
CA ALA A 121 -3.50 -1.80 -19.09
C ALA A 121 -2.69 -2.97 -18.49
N GLY A 122 -3.29 -3.79 -17.61
CA GLY A 122 -2.65 -4.96 -17.01
C GLY A 122 -2.02 -4.69 -15.64
N ALA A 123 -2.43 -3.63 -14.95
CA ALA A 123 -1.92 -3.30 -13.63
C ALA A 123 -2.11 -4.46 -12.64
N THR A 124 -1.09 -4.75 -11.83
CA THR A 124 -1.24 -5.68 -10.69
C THR A 124 -2.05 -5.03 -9.58
N TYR A 125 -1.78 -3.75 -9.31
CA TYR A 125 -2.46 -2.95 -8.31
C TYR A 125 -2.91 -1.60 -8.86
N VAL A 126 -4.02 -1.10 -8.32
CA VAL A 126 -4.44 0.30 -8.43
C VAL A 126 -4.43 0.94 -7.05
N SER A 127 -3.89 2.16 -6.94
CA SER A 127 -3.82 2.92 -5.70
C SER A 127 -4.69 4.18 -5.78
N PRO A 128 -6.01 4.11 -5.51
CA PRO A 128 -6.85 5.27 -5.25
C PRO A 128 -6.47 6.02 -3.96
N PHE A 129 -6.47 7.35 -3.99
CA PHE A 129 -5.99 8.19 -2.88
C PHE A 129 -7.16 8.80 -2.09
N LEU A 130 -7.61 8.09 -1.05
CA LEU A 130 -8.80 8.47 -0.29
C LEU A 130 -8.63 9.81 0.44
N GLY A 131 -7.58 9.92 1.27
CA GLY A 131 -7.39 11.11 2.10
C GLY A 131 -7.23 12.41 1.32
N ARG A 132 -6.73 12.34 0.08
CA ARG A 132 -6.64 13.52 -0.79
C ARG A 132 -7.98 13.94 -1.39
N LEU A 133 -8.93 13.01 -1.54
CA LEU A 133 -10.31 13.33 -1.90
C LEU A 133 -11.02 13.98 -0.71
N ASP A 134 -10.79 13.45 0.50
CA ASP A 134 -11.33 14.03 1.73
C ASP A 134 -10.84 15.47 1.93
N ASP A 135 -9.56 15.73 1.65
CA ASP A 135 -8.94 17.06 1.72
C ASP A 135 -9.64 18.10 0.82
N ILE A 136 -10.36 17.67 -0.23
CA ILE A 136 -11.12 18.55 -1.15
C ILE A 136 -12.64 18.44 -0.98
N GLY A 137 -13.11 17.85 0.13
CA GLY A 137 -14.54 17.75 0.48
C GLY A 137 -15.31 16.66 -0.26
N GLN A 138 -14.61 15.70 -0.87
CA GLN A 138 -15.23 14.49 -1.43
C GLN A 138 -15.04 13.33 -0.46
N ASP A 139 -16.03 12.46 -0.34
CA ASP A 139 -15.88 11.24 0.45
C ASP A 139 -15.08 10.20 -0.35
N GLY A 140 -13.79 10.07 -0.01
CA GLY A 140 -12.85 9.19 -0.71
C GLY A 140 -13.20 7.71 -0.59
N ILE A 141 -14.01 7.31 0.40
CA ILE A 141 -14.36 5.90 0.61
C ILE A 141 -15.32 5.38 -0.46
N ASN A 142 -16.20 6.25 -0.97
CA ASN A 142 -17.15 5.89 -2.02
C ASN A 142 -16.43 5.50 -3.33
N LEU A 143 -15.26 6.07 -3.58
CA LEU A 143 -14.43 5.68 -4.71
C LEU A 143 -13.97 4.23 -4.60
N ILE A 144 -13.60 3.76 -3.40
CA ILE A 144 -13.19 2.37 -3.18
C ILE A 144 -14.34 1.42 -3.51
N GLY A 145 -15.52 1.66 -2.95
CA GLY A 145 -16.70 0.83 -3.20
C GLY A 145 -17.05 0.78 -4.68
N THR A 146 -17.06 1.94 -5.33
CA THR A 146 -17.32 2.04 -6.78
C THR A 146 -16.33 1.21 -7.60
N ILE A 147 -15.03 1.27 -7.29
CA ILE A 147 -14.01 0.49 -8.01
C ILE A 147 -14.19 -1.00 -7.73
N ALA A 148 -14.45 -1.39 -6.47
CA ALA A 148 -14.64 -2.78 -6.08
C ALA A 148 -15.85 -3.43 -6.79
N ASP A 149 -16.97 -2.72 -6.87
CA ASP A 149 -18.15 -3.17 -7.60
C ASP A 149 -17.85 -3.38 -9.09
N ILE A 150 -17.19 -2.42 -9.73
CA ILE A 150 -16.80 -2.50 -11.15
C ILE A 150 -15.87 -3.69 -11.39
N PHE A 151 -14.87 -3.87 -10.54
CA PHE A 151 -13.89 -4.96 -10.66
C PHE A 151 -14.57 -6.32 -10.48
N THR A 152 -15.52 -6.42 -9.54
CA THR A 152 -16.32 -7.63 -9.33
C THR A 152 -17.20 -7.95 -10.53
N ILE A 153 -17.92 -6.95 -11.08
CA ILE A 153 -18.81 -7.13 -12.24
C ILE A 153 -18.05 -7.63 -13.48
N HIS A 154 -16.81 -7.17 -13.66
CA HIS A 154 -15.99 -7.48 -14.83
C HIS A 154 -14.92 -8.54 -14.59
N ASP A 155 -14.94 -9.21 -13.43
CA ASP A 155 -13.98 -10.25 -13.04
C ASP A 155 -12.52 -9.80 -13.23
N MET A 156 -12.16 -8.66 -12.62
CA MET A 156 -10.83 -8.08 -12.75
C MET A 156 -9.88 -8.61 -11.68
N ASP A 157 -8.74 -9.16 -12.12
CA ASP A 157 -7.67 -9.65 -11.24
C ASP A 157 -6.87 -8.54 -10.53
N THR A 158 -7.00 -7.29 -10.98
CA THR A 158 -6.25 -6.16 -10.41
C THR A 158 -6.68 -5.89 -8.98
N GLU A 159 -5.74 -5.86 -8.04
CA GLU A 159 -6.05 -5.63 -6.63
C GLU A 159 -6.13 -4.12 -6.30
N ILE A 160 -7.06 -3.75 -5.44
CA ILE A 160 -7.29 -2.37 -4.98
C ILE A 160 -6.47 -2.11 -3.71
N ILE A 161 -5.53 -1.17 -3.80
CA ILE A 161 -4.80 -0.62 -2.65
C ILE A 161 -5.48 0.68 -2.22
N ALA A 162 -6.20 0.65 -1.10
CA ALA A 162 -6.65 1.87 -0.43
C ALA A 162 -5.42 2.64 0.06
N ALA A 163 -5.08 3.74 -0.62
CA ALA A 163 -3.91 4.56 -0.35
C ALA A 163 -4.28 5.94 0.17
N SER A 164 -3.29 6.69 0.66
CA SER A 164 -3.52 7.97 1.34
C SER A 164 -4.45 7.84 2.56
N ILE A 165 -4.33 6.73 3.31
CA ILE A 165 -5.07 6.48 4.55
C ILE A 165 -4.59 7.44 5.65
N ARG A 166 -5.54 8.04 6.38
CA ARG A 166 -5.27 9.07 7.41
C ARG A 166 -5.65 8.64 8.82
N SER A 167 -6.54 7.66 8.96
CA SER A 167 -7.13 7.27 10.24
C SER A 167 -7.44 5.77 10.29
N PRO A 168 -7.60 5.18 11.49
CA PRO A 168 -8.11 3.82 11.66
C PRO A 168 -9.47 3.60 10.97
N GLN A 169 -10.32 4.63 10.94
CA GLN A 169 -11.65 4.53 10.34
C GLN A 169 -11.58 4.28 8.83
N HIS A 170 -10.64 4.93 8.11
CA HIS A 170 -10.44 4.67 6.68
C HIS A 170 -10.11 3.20 6.40
N ILE A 171 -9.40 2.54 7.32
CA ILE A 171 -9.03 1.12 7.17
C ILE A 171 -10.28 0.25 7.30
N THR A 172 -11.06 0.47 8.35
CA THR A 172 -12.32 -0.25 8.57
C THR A 172 -13.24 -0.08 7.37
N ASP A 173 -13.45 1.16 6.93
CA ASP A 173 -14.38 1.41 5.84
C ASP A 173 -13.84 0.90 4.50
N ALA A 174 -12.54 0.98 4.25
CA ALA A 174 -11.95 0.46 3.01
C ALA A 174 -12.10 -1.07 2.95
N ALA A 175 -11.93 -1.76 4.09
CA ALA A 175 -12.17 -3.19 4.18
C ALA A 175 -13.63 -3.54 3.88
N LEU A 176 -14.58 -2.78 4.42
CA LEU A 176 -16.02 -2.96 4.18
C LEU A 176 -16.40 -2.67 2.72
N GLN A 177 -15.73 -1.71 2.08
CA GLN A 177 -15.95 -1.33 0.68
C GLN A 177 -15.18 -2.21 -0.33
N GLY A 178 -14.55 -3.31 0.11
CA GLY A 178 -13.94 -4.28 -0.78
C GLY A 178 -12.51 -3.95 -1.23
N ALA A 179 -11.78 -3.09 -0.53
CA ALA A 179 -10.35 -2.93 -0.76
C ALA A 179 -9.61 -4.25 -0.47
N HIS A 180 -8.68 -4.60 -1.36
CA HIS A 180 -7.87 -5.81 -1.21
C HIS A 180 -6.73 -5.57 -0.22
N ILE A 181 -6.14 -4.38 -0.27
CA ILE A 181 -4.99 -3.95 0.51
C ILE A 181 -5.26 -2.57 1.09
N ALA A 182 -4.86 -2.32 2.34
CA ALA A 182 -4.70 -0.98 2.89
C ALA A 182 -3.21 -0.67 3.02
N THR A 183 -2.75 0.44 2.42
CA THR A 183 -1.40 0.95 2.68
C THR A 183 -1.45 2.19 3.58
N THR A 184 -0.71 2.14 4.69
CA THR A 184 -0.94 3.05 5.80
C THR A 184 0.36 3.53 6.44
N PRO A 185 0.43 4.78 6.92
CA PRO A 185 1.56 5.24 7.71
C PRO A 185 1.71 4.43 9.01
N PHE A 186 2.94 4.28 9.51
CA PHE A 186 3.24 3.56 10.75
C PHE A 186 2.40 4.04 11.96
N LYS A 187 2.21 5.36 12.07
CA LYS A 187 1.36 5.98 13.10
C LYS A 187 -0.09 5.45 13.07
N VAL A 188 -0.66 5.21 11.90
CA VAL A 188 -2.04 4.71 11.81
C VAL A 188 -2.08 3.23 12.18
N LEU A 189 -1.10 2.43 11.77
CA LEU A 189 -0.99 1.02 12.19
C LEU A 189 -0.92 0.88 13.71
N THR A 190 -0.06 1.65 14.37
CA THR A 190 0.06 1.61 15.85
C THR A 190 -1.22 2.01 16.57
N GLN A 191 -2.06 2.87 15.97
CA GLN A 191 -3.36 3.24 16.52
C GLN A 191 -4.36 2.07 16.50
N LEU A 192 -4.23 1.11 15.57
CA LEU A 192 -5.16 -0.02 15.47
C LEU A 192 -5.11 -0.97 16.66
N PHE A 193 -3.98 -1.04 17.36
CA PHE A 193 -3.83 -1.87 18.56
C PHE A 193 -4.49 -1.26 19.80
N LYS A 194 -4.87 0.02 19.76
CA LYS A 194 -5.31 0.76 20.94
C LYS A 194 -6.82 0.72 21.09
N HIS A 195 -7.29 0.16 22.20
CA HIS A 195 -8.68 0.25 22.60
C HIS A 195 -8.80 0.26 24.14
N PRO A 196 -9.52 1.23 24.74
CA PRO A 196 -9.52 1.40 26.20
C PRO A 196 -10.11 0.21 26.96
N LEU A 197 -10.99 -0.58 26.33
CA LEU A 197 -11.49 -1.82 26.96
C LEU A 197 -10.48 -2.97 26.88
N THR A 198 -9.58 -2.96 25.90
CA THR A 198 -8.49 -3.96 25.83
C THR A 198 -7.54 -3.74 27.00
N ASP A 199 -7.11 -2.50 27.22
CA ASP A 199 -6.21 -2.14 28.32
C ASP A 199 -6.83 -2.51 29.68
N LYS A 200 -8.09 -2.07 29.92
CA LYS A 200 -8.84 -2.41 31.13
C LYS A 200 -9.00 -3.92 31.34
N GLY A 201 -9.23 -4.67 30.25
CA GLY A 201 -9.37 -6.12 30.29
C GLY A 201 -8.07 -6.80 30.73
N ILE A 202 -6.93 -6.39 30.15
CA ILE A 202 -5.60 -6.91 30.51
C ILE A 202 -5.28 -6.60 31.97
N GLU A 203 -5.51 -5.35 32.41
CA GLU A 203 -5.29 -4.94 33.80
C GLU A 203 -6.12 -5.78 34.78
N ALA A 204 -7.40 -6.00 34.48
CA ALA A 204 -8.29 -6.82 35.30
C ALA A 204 -7.81 -8.28 35.37
N PHE A 205 -7.41 -8.88 34.23
CA PHE A 205 -6.92 -10.26 34.20
C PHE A 205 -5.64 -10.44 35.01
N LEU A 206 -4.72 -9.48 34.95
CA LEU A 206 -3.49 -9.51 35.75
C LEU A 206 -3.80 -9.36 37.24
N ALA A 207 -4.70 -8.46 37.62
CA ALA A 207 -5.13 -8.29 38.99
C ALA A 207 -5.77 -9.57 39.56
N ASP A 208 -6.68 -10.19 38.81
CA ASP A 208 -7.31 -11.44 39.21
C ASP A 208 -6.27 -12.57 39.38
N TRP A 209 -5.30 -12.66 38.47
CA TRP A 209 -4.22 -13.66 38.54
C TRP A 209 -3.33 -13.48 39.79
N GLU A 210 -3.02 -12.25 40.16
CA GLU A 210 -2.23 -11.94 41.36
C GLU A 210 -2.91 -12.36 42.67
N THR A 211 -4.25 -12.33 42.72
CA THR A 211 -5.00 -12.71 43.93
C THR A 211 -5.13 -14.22 44.17
N ARG A 212 -4.69 -15.07 43.23
CA ARG A 212 -4.77 -16.53 43.38
C ARG A 212 -3.78 -17.04 44.43
N LYS A 213 -4.30 -17.75 45.45
CA LYS A 213 -3.51 -18.30 46.58
C LYS A 213 -2.69 -19.55 46.25
N ASN A 214 -2.93 -20.21 45.11
CA ASN A 214 -2.22 -21.41 44.69
C ASN A 214 -1.36 -21.12 43.45
N LYS A 215 -0.43 -20.15 43.58
CA LYS A 215 0.61 -19.92 42.56
C LYS A 215 1.72 -20.97 42.69
#